data_AF-A0A933V3B6-F1
#
_entry.id   AF-A0A933V3B6-F1
#
_cell.length_a   1.000
_cell.length_b   1.000
_cell.length_c   1.000
_cell.angle_alpha   90.00
_cell.angle_beta   90.00
_cell.angle_gamma   90.00
#
_symmetry.space_group_name_H-M   'P 1'
#
loop_
_entity.id
_entity.type
_entity.pdbx_description
1 polymer ?
#
loop_
_entity_poly.entity_id
_entity_poly.type
_entity_poly.pdbx_seq_one_letter_code
_entity_poly.pdbx_strand_id
1 'polypeptide(L)'
;MGELEEYAKANSPYLMLKPGESAVGIYCGYKMVPNFRDPAKENPRYTIEIDGEKKLFTSSASRIALFFAEVKEGEFIKITKIKQGESVHYEVQKVNGDNPTWNKDNPEITDEDIEEIDKSAKKKT
;
A
#
# COMPACT_ATOMS: atom_id res chain seq x y z
N MET A 1 -7.38 -11.98 19.76
CA MET A 1 -7.75 -10.69 19.14
C MET A 1 -9.00 -10.20 19.84
N GLY A 2 -9.21 -8.90 19.99
CA GLY A 2 -10.41 -8.36 20.66
C GLY A 2 -11.54 -8.09 19.68
N GLU A 3 -12.79 -8.19 20.15
CA GLU A 3 -14.03 -7.95 19.39
C GLU A 3 -14.01 -6.66 18.55
N LEU A 4 -13.42 -5.59 19.08
CA LEU A 4 -13.33 -4.30 18.40
C LEU A 4 -12.42 -4.33 17.16
N GLU A 5 -11.30 -5.09 17.20
CA GLU A 5 -10.39 -5.21 16.06
C GLU A 5 -11.05 -6.02 14.93
N GLU A 6 -11.78 -7.07 15.26
CA GLU A 6 -12.49 -7.91 14.29
C GLU A 6 -13.66 -7.15 13.66
N TYR A 7 -14.44 -6.41 14.46
CA TYR A 7 -15.48 -5.54 13.95
C TYR A 7 -14.94 -4.49 12.98
N ALA A 8 -13.84 -3.82 13.34
CA ALA A 8 -13.22 -2.80 12.49
C ALA A 8 -12.72 -3.38 11.16
N LYS A 9 -12.11 -4.56 11.18
CA LYS A 9 -11.65 -5.24 9.95
C LYS A 9 -12.80 -5.70 9.06
N ALA A 10 -13.86 -6.25 9.65
CA ALA A 10 -15.00 -6.78 8.93
C ALA A 10 -15.85 -5.69 8.26
N ASN A 11 -15.93 -4.51 8.87
CA ASN A 11 -16.82 -3.43 8.41
C ASN A 11 -16.07 -2.27 7.72
N SER A 12 -14.74 -2.28 7.72
CA SER A 12 -13.96 -1.22 7.10
C SER A 12 -13.81 -1.45 5.59
N PRO A 13 -14.20 -0.48 4.75
CA PRO A 13 -13.88 -0.52 3.33
C PRO A 13 -12.39 -0.20 3.07
N TYR A 14 -11.61 0.16 4.09
CA TYR A 14 -10.20 0.51 3.96
C TYR A 14 -9.28 -0.68 4.17
N LEU A 15 -8.17 -0.67 3.43
CA LEU A 15 -7.07 -1.61 3.59
C LEU A 15 -6.39 -1.41 4.95
N MET A 16 -6.59 -2.36 5.86
CA MET A 16 -6.04 -2.33 7.21
C MET A 16 -4.88 -3.31 7.33
N LEU A 17 -3.66 -2.81 7.14
CA LEU A 17 -2.44 -3.60 7.34
C LEU A 17 -1.87 -3.41 8.75
N LYS A 18 -1.33 -4.50 9.32
CA LYS A 18 -0.45 -4.43 10.49
C LYS A 18 1.00 -4.08 10.07
N PRO A 19 1.81 -3.46 10.94
CA PRO A 19 3.24 -3.31 10.68
C PRO A 19 3.89 -4.65 10.36
N GLY A 20 4.65 -4.72 9.26
CA GLY A 20 5.25 -5.95 8.71
C GLY A 20 4.31 -6.74 7.79
N GLU A 21 3.03 -6.38 7.70
CA GLU A 21 2.06 -7.06 6.85
C GLU A 21 2.09 -6.49 5.43
N SER A 22 1.90 -7.37 4.45
CA SER A 22 1.75 -7.00 3.06
C SER A 22 0.45 -7.55 2.48
N ALA A 23 -0.14 -6.79 1.58
CA ALA A 23 -1.27 -7.22 0.76
C ALA A 23 -0.90 -7.12 -0.71
N VAL A 24 -1.30 -8.13 -1.48
CA VAL A 24 -1.19 -8.13 -2.93
C VAL A 24 -2.60 -8.03 -3.49
N GLY A 25 -2.79 -7.16 -4.49
CA GLY A 25 -4.09 -6.96 -5.10
C GLY A 25 -4.00 -6.27 -6.44
N ILE A 26 -5.14 -6.20 -7.12
CA ILE A 26 -5.28 -5.58 -8.43
C ILE A 26 -5.58 -4.10 -8.24
N TYR A 27 -4.81 -3.24 -8.89
CA TYR A 27 -5.10 -1.81 -8.88
C TYR A 27 -6.33 -1.50 -9.76
N CYS A 28 -7.35 -0.88 -9.17
CA CYS A 28 -8.60 -0.52 -9.85
C CYS A 28 -8.77 1.00 -10.04
N GLY A 29 -7.68 1.75 -10.02
CA GLY A 29 -7.69 3.20 -10.22
C GLY A 29 -7.78 4.01 -8.92
N TYR A 30 -7.88 5.33 -9.08
CA TYR A 30 -7.89 6.28 -7.97
C TYR A 30 -8.91 7.39 -8.18
N LYS A 31 -9.26 8.06 -7.08
CA LYS A 31 -9.99 9.32 -7.10
C LYS A 31 -9.40 10.30 -6.11
N MET A 32 -9.45 11.59 -6.44
CA MET A 32 -9.16 12.65 -5.47
C MET A 32 -10.35 12.80 -4.54
N VAL A 33 -10.09 12.87 -3.24
CA VAL A 33 -11.11 13.12 -2.21
C VAL A 33 -10.66 14.24 -1.29
N PRO A 34 -11.57 15.10 -0.81
CA PRO A 34 -11.23 16.10 0.19
C PRO A 34 -10.61 15.45 1.42
N ASN A 35 -9.57 16.08 1.95
CA ASN A 35 -8.96 15.66 3.20
C ASN A 35 -9.91 16.02 4.36
N PHE A 36 -10.22 15.04 5.20
CA PHE A 36 -11.13 15.22 6.33
C PHE A 36 -10.65 16.30 7.32
N ARG A 37 -9.33 16.45 7.51
CA ARG A 37 -8.75 17.45 8.43
C ARG A 37 -8.61 18.83 7.80
N ASP A 38 -8.54 18.92 6.48
CA ASP A 38 -8.31 20.16 5.74
C ASP A 38 -9.03 20.06 4.38
N PRO A 39 -10.32 20.44 4.31
CA PRO A 39 -11.14 20.25 3.10
C PRO A 39 -10.65 21.04 1.88
N ALA A 40 -9.77 22.02 2.07
CA ALA A 40 -9.12 22.75 0.98
C ALA A 40 -8.00 21.93 0.31
N LYS A 41 -7.62 20.80 0.90
CA LYS A 41 -6.63 19.87 0.35
C LYS A 41 -7.31 18.59 -0.08
N GLU A 42 -6.85 18.04 -1.19
CA GLU A 42 -7.28 16.73 -1.67
C GLU A 42 -6.21 15.68 -1.38
N ASN A 43 -6.66 14.45 -1.12
CA ASN A 43 -5.79 13.28 -1.03
C ASN A 43 -6.22 12.26 -2.08
N PRO A 44 -5.27 11.57 -2.72
CA PRO A 44 -5.61 10.44 -3.57
C PRO A 44 -6.12 9.28 -2.72
N ARG A 45 -7.21 8.68 -3.18
CA ARG A 45 -7.79 7.44 -2.67
C ARG A 45 -7.74 6.39 -3.77
N TYR A 46 -6.89 5.39 -3.57
CA TYR A 46 -6.68 4.27 -4.47
C TYR A 46 -7.67 3.15 -4.15
N THR A 47 -8.16 2.47 -5.17
CA THR A 47 -9.02 1.28 -5.02
C THR A 47 -8.21 0.06 -5.41
N ILE A 48 -8.09 -0.89 -4.49
CA ILE A 48 -7.33 -2.12 -4.69
C ILE A 48 -8.28 -3.30 -4.47
N GLU A 49 -8.35 -4.23 -5.41
CA GLU A 49 -9.09 -5.48 -5.26
C GLU A 49 -8.18 -6.55 -4.65
N ILE A 50 -8.55 -7.07 -3.49
CA ILE A 50 -7.81 -8.08 -2.73
C ILE A 50 -8.81 -9.20 -2.44
N ASP A 51 -8.49 -10.44 -2.84
CA ASP A 51 -9.37 -11.60 -2.69
C ASP A 51 -10.80 -11.40 -3.24
N GLY A 52 -10.94 -10.63 -4.33
CA GLY A 52 -12.24 -10.30 -4.94
C GLY A 52 -13.04 -9.20 -4.22
N GLU A 53 -12.49 -8.63 -3.14
CA GLU A 53 -13.09 -7.48 -2.44
C GLU A 53 -12.34 -6.18 -2.75
N LYS A 54 -13.09 -5.12 -3.08
CA LYS A 54 -12.52 -3.79 -3.28
C LYS A 54 -12.25 -3.11 -1.93
N LYS A 55 -10.98 -2.88 -1.64
CA LYS A 55 -10.51 -2.12 -0.47
C LYS A 55 -9.96 -0.76 -0.90
N LEU A 56 -10.11 0.22 -0.03
CA LEU A 56 -9.66 1.59 -0.22
C LEU A 56 -8.30 1.77 0.46
N PHE A 57 -7.33 2.27 -0.29
CA PHE A 57 -6.03 2.66 0.23
C PHE A 57 -5.86 4.17 0.11
N THR A 58 -5.46 4.83 1.20
CA THR A 58 -5.23 6.28 1.20
C THR A 58 -3.84 6.56 1.75
N SER A 59 -3.07 7.32 0.99
CA SER A 59 -1.79 7.85 1.45
C SER A 59 -1.52 9.20 0.82
N SER A 60 -1.08 10.15 1.64
CA SER A 60 -0.67 11.49 1.21
C SER A 60 0.81 11.54 0.79
N ALA A 61 1.53 10.42 0.82
CA ALA A 61 2.94 10.39 0.45
C ALA A 61 3.11 10.56 -1.07
N SER A 62 3.86 11.58 -1.50
CA SER A 62 4.06 11.88 -2.92
C SER A 62 4.69 10.72 -3.70
N ARG A 63 5.58 9.93 -3.08
CA ARG A 63 6.19 8.75 -3.70
C ARG A 63 5.14 7.71 -4.10
N ILE A 64 4.11 7.53 -3.29
CA ILE A 64 3.03 6.58 -3.56
C ILE A 64 2.15 7.09 -4.70
N ALA A 65 1.84 8.40 -4.71
CA ALA A 65 1.10 9.01 -5.81
C ALA A 65 1.81 8.87 -7.16
N LEU A 66 3.14 9.07 -7.17
CA LEU A 66 3.95 8.87 -8.38
C LEU A 66 3.92 7.41 -8.84
N PHE A 67 4.10 6.46 -7.91
CA PHE A 67 4.01 5.03 -8.24
C PHE A 67 2.66 4.68 -8.88
N PHE A 68 1.53 5.09 -8.29
CA PHE A 68 0.20 4.81 -8.84
C PHE A 68 -0.12 5.59 -10.12
N ALA A 69 0.61 6.66 -10.43
CA ALA A 69 0.52 7.32 -11.73
C ALA A 69 1.19 6.50 -12.86
N GLU A 70 2.15 5.64 -12.52
CA GLU A 70 2.87 4.77 -13.45
C GLU A 70 2.25 3.35 -13.57
N VAL A 71 1.35 3.00 -12.67
CA VAL A 71 0.64 1.70 -12.63
C VAL A 71 -0.65 1.80 -13.43
N LYS A 72 -0.90 0.84 -14.32
CA LYS A 72 -2.17 0.77 -15.06
C LYS A 72 -3.24 0.05 -14.25
N GLU A 73 -4.49 0.45 -14.44
CA GLU A 73 -5.63 -0.29 -13.89
C GLU A 73 -5.61 -1.74 -14.42
N GLY A 74 -5.86 -2.69 -13.53
CA GLY A 74 -5.72 -4.13 -13.81
C GLY A 74 -4.35 -4.72 -13.49
N GLU A 75 -3.33 -3.90 -13.17
CA GLU A 75 -2.03 -4.44 -12.76
C GLU A 75 -2.01 -4.90 -11.29
N PHE A 76 -1.26 -5.98 -11.02
CA PHE A 76 -1.02 -6.46 -9.67
C PHE A 76 0.02 -5.60 -8.96
N ILE A 77 -0.29 -5.22 -7.72
CA ILE A 77 0.58 -4.46 -6.86
C ILE A 77 0.68 -5.11 -5.48
N LYS A 78 1.82 -4.90 -4.83
CA LYS A 78 2.04 -5.25 -3.42
C LYS A 78 2.14 -3.98 -2.60
N ILE A 79 1.39 -3.92 -1.50
CA ILE A 79 1.44 -2.84 -0.52
C ILE A 79 1.92 -3.44 0.79
N THR A 80 3.04 -2.94 1.31
CA THR A 80 3.62 -3.37 2.59
C THR A 80 3.58 -2.22 3.58
N LYS A 81 3.10 -2.47 4.80
CA LYS A 81 3.13 -1.47 5.86
C LYS A 81 4.38 -1.64 6.71
N ILE A 82 5.22 -0.63 6.76
CA ILE A 82 6.49 -0.64 7.49
C ILE A 82 6.41 0.32 8.67
N LYS A 83 6.84 -0.15 9.84
CA LYS A 83 7.02 0.70 11.02
C LYS A 83 8.51 0.92 11.23
N GLN A 84 8.95 2.17 11.16
CA GLN A 84 10.31 2.60 11.48
C GLN A 84 10.25 3.54 12.68
N GLY A 85 10.60 3.01 13.86
CA GLY A 85 10.45 3.72 15.12
C GLY A 85 8.99 4.07 15.42
N GLU A 86 8.71 5.36 15.59
CA GLU A 86 7.34 5.89 15.81
C GLU A 86 6.58 6.15 14.50
N SER A 87 7.29 6.15 13.37
CA SER A 87 6.71 6.46 12.06
C SER A 87 6.21 5.22 11.35
N VAL A 88 5.09 5.37 10.66
CA VAL A 88 4.48 4.34 9.81
C VAL A 88 4.57 4.80 8.37
N HIS A 89 5.17 3.96 7.53
CA HIS A 89 5.32 4.17 6.09
C HIS A 89 4.69 3.01 5.33
N TYR A 90 4.40 3.24 4.05
CA TYR A 90 3.95 2.20 3.13
C TYR A 90 4.92 2.11 1.97
N GLU A 91 5.30 0.88 1.63
CA GLU A 91 6.01 0.57 0.41
C GLU A 91 5.06 -0.05 -0.61
N VAL A 92 5.24 0.31 -1.87
CA VAL A 92 4.41 -0.12 -2.98
C VAL A 92 5.30 -0.62 -4.11
N GLN A 93 4.98 -1.78 -4.66
CA GLN A 93 5.77 -2.45 -5.70
C GLN A 93 4.84 -3.04 -6.75
N LYS A 94 5.26 -3.00 -8.03
CA LYS A 94 4.60 -3.75 -9.11
C LYS A 94 4.96 -5.21 -8.96
N VAL A 95 4.00 -6.10 -9.12
CA VAL A 95 4.27 -7.54 -9.09
C VAL A 95 4.34 -8.06 -10.52
N ASN A 96 5.56 -8.30 -11.00
CA ASN A 96 5.78 -8.90 -12.31
C ASN A 96 5.75 -10.43 -12.17
N GLY A 97 4.63 -11.06 -12.53
CA GLY A 97 4.50 -12.51 -12.61
C GLY A 97 3.04 -12.97 -12.67
N ASP A 98 2.77 -14.04 -13.42
CA ASP A 98 1.48 -14.71 -13.49
C ASP A 98 1.01 -15.10 -12.06
N ASN A 99 0.03 -14.36 -11.55
CA ASN A 99 -0.76 -14.69 -10.37
C ASN A 99 0.03 -14.80 -9.04
N PRO A 100 0.41 -13.66 -8.43
CA PRO A 100 1.08 -13.67 -7.13
C PRO A 100 0.14 -14.13 -6.01
N THR A 101 0.36 -15.35 -5.52
CA THR A 101 -0.34 -15.88 -4.35
C THR A 101 0.07 -15.12 -3.10
N TRP A 102 -0.92 -14.59 -2.39
CA TRP A 102 -0.79 -14.00 -1.06
C TRP A 102 -0.17 -15.02 -0.10
N ASN A 103 1.10 -14.82 0.29
CA ASN A 103 1.76 -15.65 1.28
C ASN A 103 1.80 -14.90 2.62
N LYS A 104 0.92 -15.32 3.54
CA LYS A 104 0.78 -14.76 4.90
C LYS A 104 2.00 -15.01 5.79
N ASP A 105 2.92 -15.88 5.38
CA ASP A 105 4.01 -16.41 6.22
C ASP A 105 5.43 -16.14 5.71
N ASN A 106 5.64 -15.35 4.64
CA ASN A 106 7.01 -15.11 4.16
C ASN A 106 7.24 -13.71 3.53
N PRO A 107 7.73 -12.72 4.31
CA PRO A 107 8.19 -11.44 3.80
C PRO A 107 9.68 -11.51 3.47
N GLU A 108 10.10 -12.34 2.53
CA GLU A 108 11.50 -12.30 2.06
C GLU A 108 11.64 -11.12 1.09
N ILE A 109 11.88 -9.94 1.65
CA ILE A 109 12.61 -8.87 0.97
C ILE A 109 14.07 -9.29 1.08
N THR A 110 14.74 -9.56 -0.04
CA THR A 110 16.16 -9.95 -0.01
C THR A 110 17.02 -8.72 0.26
N ASP A 111 18.21 -8.92 0.85
CA ASP A 111 19.16 -7.83 1.14
C ASP A 111 19.54 -7.01 -0.11
N GLU A 112 19.40 -7.58 -1.31
CA GLU A 112 19.59 -6.90 -2.59
C GLU A 112 18.54 -5.82 -2.87
N ASP A 113 17.27 -6.05 -2.51
CA ASP A 113 16.19 -5.06 -2.65
C ASP A 113 16.44 -3.84 -1.73
N ILE A 114 17.07 -4.05 -0.57
CA ILE A 114 17.36 -2.99 0.40
C ILE A 114 18.53 -2.11 -0.08
N GLU A 115 19.53 -2.70 -0.76
CA GLU A 115 20.71 -1.98 -1.26
C GLU A 115 20.41 -1.05 -2.45
N GLU A 116 19.48 -1.42 -3.34
CA GLU A 116 19.04 -0.53 -4.42
C GLU A 116 18.23 0.68 -3.89
N ILE A 117 17.53 0.50 -2.76
CA ILE A 117 16.76 1.56 -2.12
C ILE A 117 17.68 2.60 -1.47
N ASP A 118 18.77 2.20 -0.81
CA ASP A 118 19.73 3.16 -0.20
C ASP A 118 20.48 3.99 -1.28
N LYS A 119 20.83 3.37 -2.42
CA LYS A 119 21.50 4.07 -3.53
C LYS A 119 20.61 5.12 -4.21
N SER A 120 19.31 4.88 -4.32
CA SER A 120 18.37 5.86 -4.89
C SER A 120 18.08 7.04 -3.95
N ALA A 121 18.18 6.84 -2.63
CA ALA A 121 18.02 7.89 -1.62
C ALA A 121 19.24 8.82 -1.52
N LYS A 122 20.47 8.30 -1.71
CA LYS A 122 21.72 9.09 -1.60
C LYS A 122 22.10 9.90 -2.85
N LYS A 123 21.46 9.69 -4.00
CA LYS A 123 21.80 10.42 -5.25
C LYS A 123 21.19 11.82 -5.36
N LYS A 124 20.47 12.28 -4.34
CA LYS A 124 20.00 13.68 -4.19
C LYS A 124 20.69 14.34 -2.98
N THR A 125 21.97 14.62 -3.10
CA THR A 125 22.66 15.65 -2.32
C THR A 125 23.50 16.48 -3.27
#